data_AF-A0A425VT22-F1
#
_entry.id   AF-A0A425VT22-F1
#
_cell.length_a   1.000
_cell.length_b   1.000
_cell.length_c   1.000
_cell.angle_alpha   90.00
_cell.angle_beta   90.00
_cell.angle_gamma   90.00
#
_symmetry.space_group_name_H-M   'P 1'
#
loop_
_entity.id
_entity.type
_entity.pdbx_description
1 polymer ?
#
loop_
_entity_poly.entity_id
_entity_poly.type
_entity_poly.pdbx_seq_one_letter_code
_entity_poly.pdbx_strand_id
1 'polypeptide(L)'
;MSPGPSCVRSLKRRGRPSREKNTPPHRRSALGRFYKNEEIDMSHARVPKGRFEPNGHCCSTLERIYWSQGEFSMKPRHQHKKLGQAGWKISEVERLTGLSRRDIQRVCYQGEGGIGLLSPKETKWGYRVYSTRDLKVLYAVALLRERGMTLPQVKREFERVHSDADAILDEQVDLLREEIERNVSRYHKALALGHAKDRNALERLFRRIVAFELTFAGDDGPDSALDLPEMELLVELMYGPGSYEGIRGLL
;
A
#
# COMPACT_ATOMS: atom_id res chain seq x y z
N MET A 1 -75.68 -17.82 49.43
CA MET A 1 -76.53 -17.17 48.41
C MET A 1 -75.63 -16.62 47.33
N SER A 2 -76.01 -16.74 46.05
CA SER A 2 -75.38 -16.03 44.92
C SER A 2 -76.08 -14.66 44.72
N PRO A 3 -75.61 -13.72 43.87
CA PRO A 3 -75.47 -13.92 42.42
C PRO A 3 -74.16 -13.38 41.77
N GLY A 4 -73.89 -13.82 40.52
CA GLY A 4 -73.07 -13.11 39.51
C GLY A 4 -73.98 -12.42 38.47
N PRO A 5 -73.64 -12.29 37.16
CA PRO A 5 -72.44 -12.67 36.38
C PRO A 5 -71.57 -11.41 36.07
N SER A 6 -70.76 -11.17 35.01
CA SER A 6 -70.48 -11.73 33.66
C SER A 6 -68.97 -11.57 33.31
N CYS A 7 -68.31 -12.18 32.30
CA CYS A 7 -68.63 -12.69 30.93
C CYS A 7 -68.64 -11.59 29.83
N VAL A 8 -67.99 -11.71 28.65
CA VAL A 8 -67.46 -12.90 27.91
C VAL A 8 -66.21 -12.58 27.02
N ARG A 9 -65.31 -13.58 26.83
CA ARG A 9 -64.48 -14.00 25.63
C ARG A 9 -63.87 -12.97 24.63
N SER A 10 -62.57 -13.02 24.25
CA SER A 10 -61.83 -13.95 23.33
C SER A 10 -62.10 -13.72 21.81
N LEU A 11 -61.29 -14.10 20.77
CA LEU A 11 -60.15 -15.03 20.58
C LEU A 11 -59.11 -14.57 19.49
N LYS A 12 -57.81 -14.71 19.78
CA LYS A 12 -56.78 -15.52 19.05
C LYS A 12 -56.90 -15.79 17.52
N ARG A 13 -55.96 -15.25 16.70
CA ARG A 13 -55.24 -15.88 15.52
C ARG A 13 -54.24 -14.85 14.91
N ARG A 14 -52.93 -15.12 14.80
CA ARG A 14 -52.18 -15.88 13.75
C ARG A 14 -52.23 -15.28 12.33
N GLY A 15 -51.10 -14.79 11.82
CA GLY A 15 -50.87 -14.56 10.39
C GLY A 15 -49.64 -13.70 10.04
N ARG A 16 -48.60 -14.29 9.43
CA ARG A 16 -47.70 -13.59 8.48
C ARG A 16 -48.26 -13.83 7.07
N PRO A 17 -48.25 -12.83 6.19
CA PRO A 17 -47.94 -13.02 4.77
C PRO A 17 -46.52 -12.51 4.45
N SER A 18 -46.05 -12.79 3.23
CA SER A 18 -44.69 -12.50 2.79
C SER A 18 -44.65 -11.80 1.43
N ARG A 19 -43.64 -10.95 1.24
CA ARG A 19 -42.90 -10.80 -0.04
C ARG A 19 -43.68 -10.33 -1.28
N GLU A 20 -43.73 -9.01 -1.47
CA GLU A 20 -43.60 -8.37 -2.79
C GLU A 20 -42.42 -7.37 -2.73
N LYS A 21 -41.34 -7.56 -3.50
CA LYS A 21 -41.16 -7.30 -4.94
C LYS A 21 -41.07 -5.79 -5.28
N ASN A 22 -39.98 -5.15 -4.88
CA ASN A 22 -39.52 -3.92 -5.52
C ASN A 22 -38.33 -4.24 -6.45
N THR A 23 -38.61 -4.29 -7.74
CA THR A 23 -37.62 -4.50 -8.82
C THR A 23 -37.13 -3.12 -9.31
N PRO A 24 -35.83 -2.92 -9.62
CA PRO A 24 -35.34 -1.64 -10.10
C PRO A 24 -35.89 -1.29 -11.50
N PRO A 25 -36.10 0.01 -11.82
CA PRO A 25 -36.50 0.44 -13.16
C PRO A 25 -35.39 0.19 -14.18
N HIS A 26 -35.76 -0.35 -15.35
CA HIS A 26 -34.83 -0.73 -16.40
C HIS A 26 -34.25 0.46 -17.19
N ARG A 27 -33.12 0.19 -17.87
CA ARG A 27 -32.51 1.07 -18.88
C ARG A 27 -33.56 1.62 -19.88
N ARG A 28 -33.39 2.89 -20.27
CA ARG A 28 -33.75 3.36 -21.61
C ARG A 28 -32.49 3.84 -22.33
N SER A 29 -32.14 3.16 -23.41
CA SER A 29 -31.15 3.64 -24.39
C SER A 29 -31.85 4.55 -25.40
N ALA A 30 -31.36 5.78 -25.58
CA ALA A 30 -31.86 6.69 -26.60
C ALA A 30 -30.69 7.42 -27.30
N LEU A 31 -30.48 6.99 -28.54
CA LEU A 31 -29.79 7.64 -29.65
C LEU A 31 -29.28 9.09 -29.45
N GLY A 32 -27.96 9.25 -29.61
CA GLY A 32 -27.35 10.19 -30.56
C GLY A 32 -27.60 11.70 -30.39
N ARG A 33 -26.52 12.44 -30.15
CA ARG A 33 -26.38 13.81 -30.68
C ARG A 33 -24.95 14.14 -31.05
N PHE A 34 -24.69 14.28 -32.34
CA PHE A 34 -23.47 14.89 -32.88
C PHE A 34 -23.41 16.37 -32.46
N TYR A 35 -22.34 16.79 -31.80
CA TYR A 35 -21.72 18.13 -31.79
C TYR A 35 -20.34 17.96 -31.14
N LYS A 36 -19.24 18.55 -31.63
CA LYS A 36 -18.95 19.23 -32.90
C LYS A 36 -17.41 19.19 -33.07
N ASN A 37 -16.88 19.25 -34.30
CA ASN A 37 -15.46 19.54 -34.45
C ASN A 37 -15.23 21.03 -34.12
N GLU A 38 -14.29 21.33 -33.23
CA GLU A 38 -13.69 22.66 -33.11
C GLU A 38 -12.19 22.50 -33.37
N GLU A 39 -11.76 23.03 -34.51
CA GLU A 39 -10.34 23.12 -34.87
C GLU A 39 -9.71 24.18 -33.97
N ILE A 40 -8.82 23.77 -33.06
CA ILE A 40 -8.05 24.71 -32.25
C ILE A 40 -6.83 25.14 -33.07
N ASP A 41 -6.88 26.38 -33.53
CA ASP A 41 -5.84 27.08 -34.29
C ASP A 41 -4.44 26.94 -33.63
N MET A 42 -3.46 26.50 -34.42
CA MET A 42 -2.05 26.38 -34.01
C MET A 42 -1.32 27.73 -34.09
N SER A 43 -1.73 28.71 -33.27
CA SER A 43 -1.02 29.99 -33.14
C SER A 43 -0.79 30.45 -31.70
N HIS A 44 0.50 30.73 -31.42
CA HIS A 44 0.99 31.56 -30.30
C HIS A 44 0.88 31.05 -28.84
N ALA A 45 1.16 29.78 -28.58
CA ALA A 45 1.68 29.37 -27.26
C ALA A 45 3.18 29.73 -27.15
N ARG A 46 3.56 30.64 -26.23
CA ARG A 46 4.98 31.03 -26.02
C ARG A 46 5.72 29.96 -25.21
N VAL A 47 6.67 29.27 -25.84
CA VAL A 47 7.55 28.29 -25.17
C VAL A 47 8.49 29.00 -24.17
N PRO A 48 8.45 28.69 -22.87
CA PRO A 48 9.47 29.16 -21.93
C PRO A 48 10.79 28.42 -22.20
N LYS A 49 11.86 29.15 -22.55
CA LYS A 49 13.21 28.60 -22.73
C LYS A 49 13.84 28.24 -21.37
N GLY A 50 13.40 27.14 -20.76
CA GLY A 50 14.14 26.49 -19.68
C GLY A 50 15.46 25.95 -20.23
N ARG A 51 16.60 26.35 -19.65
CA ARG A 51 17.90 25.74 -19.95
C ARG A 51 17.93 24.34 -19.35
N PHE A 52 18.30 23.35 -20.15
CA PHE A 52 18.63 22.03 -19.66
C PHE A 52 20.12 22.01 -19.31
N GLU A 53 20.47 22.19 -18.04
CA GLU A 53 21.86 22.11 -17.58
C GLU A 53 22.22 20.65 -17.22
N PRO A 54 23.24 20.04 -17.86
CA PRO A 54 23.53 18.61 -17.72
C PRO A 54 24.45 18.33 -16.52
N ASN A 55 23.98 18.61 -15.30
CA ASN A 55 24.67 18.20 -14.07
C ASN A 55 23.89 17.10 -13.34
N GLY A 56 24.52 15.92 -13.24
CA GLY A 56 23.88 14.71 -12.75
C GLY A 56 23.76 14.67 -11.23
N HIS A 57 22.58 14.95 -10.70
CA HIS A 57 22.20 14.59 -9.33
C HIS A 57 21.14 13.49 -9.35
N CYS A 58 21.61 12.24 -9.37
CA CYS A 58 20.77 11.04 -9.23
C CYS A 58 20.34 10.82 -7.78
N CYS A 59 19.98 11.90 -7.07
CA CYS A 59 19.54 11.84 -5.68
C CYS A 59 18.03 11.62 -5.63
N SER A 60 17.62 10.53 -5.00
CA SER A 60 16.23 10.27 -4.66
C SER A 60 15.65 11.37 -3.76
N THR A 61 14.32 11.48 -3.70
CA THR A 61 13.66 12.43 -2.80
C THR A 61 14.02 12.19 -1.33
N LEU A 62 14.38 10.95 -0.94
CA LEU A 62 14.86 10.63 0.41
C LEU A 62 16.19 11.31 0.73
N GLU A 63 17.17 11.27 -0.17
CA GLU A 63 18.49 11.89 0.09
C GLU A 63 18.37 13.40 0.24
N ARG A 64 17.51 14.06 -0.55
CA ARG A 64 17.20 15.48 -0.38
C ARG A 64 16.58 15.79 1.00
N ILE A 65 15.80 14.88 1.58
CA ILE A 65 15.27 14.99 2.96
C ILE A 65 16.38 14.78 4.01
N TYR A 66 17.39 13.97 3.70
CA TYR A 66 18.54 13.76 4.58
C TYR A 66 19.46 14.99 4.62
N TRP A 67 19.84 15.54 3.46
CA TRP A 67 20.70 16.71 3.36
C TRP A 67 20.03 18.00 3.86
N SER A 68 18.73 18.20 3.61
CA SER A 68 18.02 19.43 4.04
C SER A 68 17.81 19.56 5.56
N GLN A 69 18.11 18.52 6.36
CA GLN A 69 18.10 18.62 7.82
C GLN A 69 19.36 19.29 8.41
N GLY A 70 20.40 19.53 7.59
CA GLY A 70 21.62 20.21 8.04
C GLY A 70 21.48 21.72 8.27
N GLU A 71 20.67 22.41 7.46
CA GLU A 71 20.73 23.87 7.33
C GLU A 71 19.35 24.57 7.35
N PHE A 72 18.59 24.45 8.44
CA PHE A 72 17.55 25.43 8.75
C PHE A 72 17.68 26.02 10.16
N SER A 73 17.81 27.34 10.21
CA SER A 73 18.22 28.10 11.40
C SER A 73 17.05 28.49 12.32
N MET A 74 17.40 28.75 13.59
CA MET A 74 16.69 29.46 14.66
C MET A 74 15.33 30.10 14.33
N LYS A 75 14.24 30.03 15.11
CA LYS A 75 13.91 29.64 16.52
C LYS A 75 12.34 29.58 16.61
N PRO A 76 11.65 29.26 17.75
CA PRO A 76 12.11 29.00 19.11
C PRO A 76 11.57 27.72 19.80
N ARG A 77 12.19 27.39 20.94
CA ARG A 77 11.71 26.63 22.13
C ARG A 77 10.30 25.95 22.08
N HIS A 78 10.16 24.84 21.37
CA HIS A 78 9.32 23.72 21.84
C HIS A 78 9.98 22.38 21.55
N GLN A 79 10.71 21.86 22.54
CA GLN A 79 11.20 20.48 22.68
C GLN A 79 11.58 19.75 21.38
N HIS A 80 12.89 19.69 21.09
CA HIS A 80 13.45 18.44 20.54
C HIS A 80 13.26 17.35 21.60
N LYS A 81 12.07 16.74 21.65
CA LYS A 81 11.82 15.53 22.43
C LYS A 81 12.84 14.49 21.98
N LYS A 82 13.56 13.89 22.94
CA LYS A 82 14.36 12.68 22.66
C LYS A 82 13.47 11.65 21.95
N LEU A 83 13.96 11.15 20.82
CA LEU A 83 13.24 10.16 19.99
C LEU A 83 12.73 9.02 20.89
N GLY A 84 11.41 8.79 20.89
CA GLY A 84 10.75 7.76 21.69
C GLY A 84 10.43 8.08 23.16
N GLN A 85 10.93 9.16 23.78
CA GLN A 85 10.74 9.37 25.24
C GLN A 85 9.37 9.96 25.66
N ALA A 86 8.56 10.45 24.73
CA ALA A 86 7.20 10.89 25.02
C ALA A 86 6.31 10.62 23.81
N GLY A 87 5.58 9.51 23.89
CA GLY A 87 4.86 8.86 22.79
C GLY A 87 3.81 9.70 22.08
N TRP A 88 3.26 9.09 21.02
CA TRP A 88 2.44 9.74 20.01
C TRP A 88 1.00 10.00 20.48
N LYS A 89 0.41 11.08 19.99
CA LYS A 89 -1.02 11.40 20.07
C LYS A 89 -1.78 10.69 18.96
N ILE A 90 -3.08 10.47 19.14
CA ILE A 90 -3.93 9.79 18.14
C ILE A 90 -3.88 10.40 16.72
N SER A 91 -3.71 11.72 16.59
CA SER A 91 -3.56 12.42 15.30
C SER A 91 -2.19 12.19 14.63
N GLU A 92 -1.16 11.90 15.42
CA GLU A 92 0.16 11.54 14.91
C GLU A 92 0.17 10.08 14.48
N VAL A 93 -0.53 9.21 15.23
CA VAL A 93 -0.76 7.79 14.88
C VAL A 93 -1.57 7.65 13.59
N GLU A 94 -2.67 8.39 13.44
CA GLU A 94 -3.50 8.46 12.23
C GLU A 94 -2.66 8.83 10.99
N ARG A 95 -1.79 9.84 11.12
CA ARG A 95 -0.85 10.25 10.05
C ARG A 95 0.26 9.22 9.76
N LEU A 96 0.68 8.44 10.75
CA LEU A 96 1.78 7.47 10.63
C LEU A 96 1.32 6.08 10.14
N THR A 97 0.08 5.70 10.43
CA THR A 97 -0.45 4.34 10.17
C THR A 97 -1.53 4.30 9.09
N GLY A 98 -2.03 5.44 8.62
CA GLY A 98 -3.15 5.49 7.66
C GLY A 98 -4.53 5.13 8.24
N LEU A 99 -4.58 4.48 9.41
CA LEU A 99 -5.84 4.15 10.08
C LEU A 99 -6.60 5.42 10.48
N SER A 100 -7.87 5.47 10.07
CA SER A 100 -8.80 6.48 10.57
C SER A 100 -8.90 6.46 12.10
N ARG A 101 -9.05 7.64 12.71
CA ARG A 101 -9.23 7.84 14.15
C ARG A 101 -10.32 6.96 14.77
N ARG A 102 -11.40 6.67 14.02
CA ARG A 102 -12.48 5.77 14.44
C ARG A 102 -11.99 4.33 14.58
N ASP A 103 -11.25 3.81 13.62
CA ASP A 103 -10.74 2.43 13.72
C ASP A 103 -9.61 2.33 14.75
N ILE A 104 -8.74 3.34 14.90
CA ILE A 104 -7.78 3.40 16.03
C ILE A 104 -8.51 3.32 17.38
N GLN A 105 -9.61 4.07 17.55
CA GLN A 105 -10.42 4.00 18.77
C GLN A 105 -11.01 2.60 18.98
N ARG A 106 -11.58 1.98 17.93
CA ARG A 106 -12.20 0.64 18.00
C ARG A 106 -11.18 -0.48 18.27
N VAL A 107 -9.93 -0.31 17.85
CA VAL A 107 -8.81 -1.19 18.25
C VAL A 107 -8.54 -1.10 19.76
N CYS A 108 -8.73 0.09 20.36
CA CYS A 108 -8.40 0.37 21.76
C CYS A 108 -9.48 -0.01 22.80
N TYR A 109 -10.76 -0.12 22.44
CA TYR A 109 -11.84 -0.39 23.41
C TYR A 109 -12.52 -1.74 23.19
N GLN A 110 -12.95 -2.36 24.29
CA GLN A 110 -13.81 -3.56 24.30
C GLN A 110 -15.29 -3.15 24.38
N GLY A 111 -16.17 -3.92 23.73
CA GLY A 111 -17.62 -3.64 23.69
C GLY A 111 -18.13 -3.47 22.26
N GLU A 112 -19.30 -2.87 22.11
CA GLU A 112 -20.00 -2.83 20.81
C GLU A 112 -19.19 -2.09 19.72
N GLY A 113 -18.95 -2.80 18.61
CA GLY A 113 -18.14 -2.33 17.49
C GLY A 113 -16.63 -2.25 17.75
N GLY A 114 -16.16 -2.39 18.99
CA GLY A 114 -14.74 -2.42 19.36
C GLY A 114 -14.18 -3.84 19.40
N ILE A 115 -12.86 -3.97 19.31
CA ILE A 115 -12.16 -5.28 19.37
C ILE A 115 -11.24 -5.42 20.58
N GLY A 116 -10.81 -4.32 21.20
CA GLY A 116 -9.96 -4.30 22.39
C GLY A 116 -8.68 -5.10 22.25
N LEU A 117 -8.01 -4.94 21.12
CA LEU A 117 -6.72 -5.57 20.78
C LEU A 117 -5.53 -4.79 21.38
N LEU A 118 -5.73 -3.51 21.70
CA LEU A 118 -4.72 -2.61 22.22
C LEU A 118 -5.21 -1.88 23.49
N SER A 119 -4.31 -1.63 24.44
CA SER A 119 -4.58 -0.79 25.61
C SER A 119 -3.44 0.23 25.79
N PRO A 120 -3.47 1.36 25.05
CA PRO A 120 -2.40 2.37 25.11
C PRO A 120 -2.38 3.09 26.46
N LYS A 121 -1.22 3.60 26.87
CA LYS A 121 -1.07 4.27 28.18
C LYS A 121 -1.85 5.58 28.21
N GLU A 122 -2.53 5.84 29.33
CA GLU A 122 -3.18 7.13 29.59
C GLU A 122 -2.32 8.03 30.48
N THR A 123 -2.36 9.33 30.20
CA THR A 123 -1.70 10.36 31.01
C THR A 123 -2.51 10.67 32.27
N LYS A 124 -1.91 11.42 33.21
CA LYS A 124 -2.61 11.96 34.40
C LYS A 124 -3.87 12.81 34.08
N TRP A 125 -4.06 13.21 32.82
CA TRP A 125 -5.19 13.99 32.32
C TRP A 125 -6.11 13.19 31.38
N GLY A 126 -6.03 11.86 31.37
CA GLY A 126 -6.91 10.98 30.56
C GLY A 126 -6.60 10.93 29.06
N TYR A 127 -5.62 11.69 28.56
CA TYR A 127 -5.18 11.58 27.15
C TYR A 127 -4.38 10.30 26.92
N ARG A 128 -4.73 9.54 25.88
CA ARG A 128 -3.97 8.37 25.41
C ARG A 128 -2.68 8.78 24.72
N VAL A 129 -1.61 8.06 25.05
CA VAL A 129 -0.26 8.18 24.51
C VAL A 129 0.19 6.81 24.03
N TYR A 130 0.46 6.73 22.74
CA TYR A 130 0.82 5.50 22.05
C TYR A 130 2.35 5.34 22.05
N SER A 131 2.83 4.12 22.24
CA SER A 131 4.24 3.71 22.19
C SER A 131 4.62 3.12 20.83
N THR A 132 5.91 2.79 20.63
CA THR A 132 6.37 2.15 19.39
C THR A 132 5.75 0.77 19.18
N ARG A 133 5.49 0.02 20.27
CA ARG A 133 4.77 -1.27 20.19
C ARG A 133 3.31 -1.06 19.77
N ASP A 134 2.68 0.01 20.25
CA ASP A 134 1.31 0.36 19.87
C ASP A 134 1.23 0.79 18.40
N LEU A 135 2.25 1.49 17.89
CA LEU A 135 2.38 1.79 16.45
C LEU A 135 2.54 0.53 15.59
N LYS A 136 3.38 -0.45 16.00
CA LYS A 136 3.52 -1.73 15.28
C LYS A 136 2.17 -2.44 15.13
N VAL A 137 1.45 -2.63 16.25
CA VAL A 137 0.10 -3.25 16.25
C VAL A 137 -0.86 -2.48 15.35
N LEU A 138 -0.91 -1.15 15.45
CA LEU A 138 -1.83 -0.33 14.66
C LEU A 138 -1.48 -0.31 13.16
N TYR A 139 -0.21 -0.40 12.79
CA TYR A 139 0.20 -0.51 11.38
C TYR A 139 -0.09 -1.90 10.79
N ALA A 140 0.15 -2.97 11.55
CA ALA A 140 -0.27 -4.32 11.16
C ALA A 140 -1.81 -4.42 11.00
N VAL A 141 -2.59 -3.74 11.87
CA VAL A 141 -4.03 -3.58 11.67
C VAL A 141 -4.34 -2.80 10.38
N ALA A 142 -3.58 -1.75 10.04
CA ALA A 142 -3.77 -0.97 8.81
C ALA A 142 -3.65 -1.85 7.56
N LEU A 143 -2.54 -2.58 7.42
CA LEU A 143 -2.27 -3.46 6.28
C LEU A 143 -3.35 -4.55 6.12
N LEU A 144 -3.82 -5.12 7.22
CA LEU A 144 -4.93 -6.10 7.18
C LEU A 144 -6.28 -5.45 6.81
N ARG A 145 -6.53 -4.19 7.20
CA ARG A 145 -7.72 -3.42 6.77
C ARG A 145 -7.65 -3.05 5.27
N GLU A 146 -6.45 -2.76 4.75
CA GLU A 146 -6.20 -2.50 3.33
C GLU A 146 -6.39 -3.75 2.46
N ARG A 147 -6.00 -4.93 2.96
CA ARG A 147 -6.38 -6.26 2.42
C ARG A 147 -7.90 -6.56 2.53
N GLY A 148 -8.73 -5.58 2.88
CA GLY A 148 -10.20 -5.67 2.91
C GLY A 148 -10.80 -6.32 4.17
N MET A 149 -10.00 -6.70 5.17
CA MET A 149 -10.53 -7.35 6.37
C MET A 149 -11.37 -6.39 7.22
N THR A 150 -12.42 -6.90 7.86
CA THR A 150 -13.14 -6.20 8.92
C THR A 150 -12.37 -6.31 10.25
N LEU A 151 -12.54 -5.37 11.19
CA LEU A 151 -11.85 -5.46 12.50
C LEU A 151 -12.09 -6.80 13.25
N PRO A 152 -13.26 -7.46 13.21
CA PRO A 152 -13.45 -8.80 13.78
C PRO A 152 -12.78 -9.95 12.99
N GLN A 153 -12.34 -9.73 11.76
CA GLN A 153 -11.39 -10.62 11.08
C GLN A 153 -9.96 -10.33 11.54
N VAL A 154 -9.56 -9.05 11.57
CA VAL A 154 -8.24 -8.63 12.06
C VAL A 154 -7.98 -9.12 13.49
N LYS A 155 -8.97 -9.06 14.39
CA LYS A 155 -8.83 -9.63 15.75
C LYS A 155 -8.50 -11.13 15.72
N ARG A 156 -9.20 -11.91 14.90
CA ARG A 156 -8.97 -13.35 14.74
C ARG A 156 -7.64 -13.67 14.08
N GLU A 157 -7.16 -12.79 13.21
CA GLU A 157 -5.83 -12.88 12.60
C GLU A 157 -4.73 -12.69 13.67
N PHE A 158 -4.86 -11.65 14.49
CA PHE A 158 -3.99 -11.47 15.67
C PHE A 158 -4.09 -12.63 16.67
N GLU A 159 -5.28 -13.20 16.89
CA GLU A 159 -5.45 -14.40 17.73
C GLU A 159 -4.73 -15.62 17.14
N ARG A 160 -4.75 -15.82 15.80
CA ARG A 160 -4.00 -16.88 15.10
C ARG A 160 -2.48 -16.77 15.29
N VAL A 161 -1.94 -15.55 15.28
CA VAL A 161 -0.51 -15.29 15.50
C VAL A 161 -0.16 -14.99 16.96
N HIS A 162 -1.00 -15.40 17.92
CA HIS A 162 -0.75 -15.25 19.37
C HIS A 162 -0.52 -13.79 19.83
N SER A 163 -1.15 -12.84 19.13
CA SER A 163 -0.99 -11.38 19.25
C SER A 163 0.40 -10.84 18.92
N ASP A 164 1.20 -11.60 18.16
CA ASP A 164 2.44 -11.09 17.59
C ASP A 164 2.15 -10.16 16.40
N ALA A 165 2.54 -8.90 16.52
CA ALA A 165 2.42 -7.93 15.44
C ALA A 165 3.59 -8.04 14.45
N ASP A 166 4.74 -8.55 14.88
CA ASP A 166 5.94 -8.61 14.05
C ASP A 166 5.82 -9.74 13.03
N ALA A 167 5.29 -10.91 13.42
CA ALA A 167 4.91 -11.97 12.48
C ALA A 167 3.96 -11.52 11.35
N ILE A 168 3.07 -10.53 11.60
CA ILE A 168 2.22 -9.93 10.56
C ILE A 168 3.01 -8.95 9.69
N LEU A 169 3.95 -8.19 10.25
CA LEU A 169 4.75 -7.22 9.51
C LEU A 169 5.79 -7.91 8.63
N ASP A 170 6.42 -8.98 9.11
CA ASP A 170 7.41 -9.75 8.37
C ASP A 170 6.78 -10.43 7.13
N GLU A 171 5.61 -11.05 7.27
CA GLU A 171 4.81 -11.57 6.14
C GLU A 171 4.54 -10.50 5.06
N GLN A 172 4.32 -9.25 5.48
CA GLN A 172 4.05 -8.14 4.57
C GLN A 172 5.34 -7.62 3.91
N VAL A 173 6.47 -7.64 4.63
CA VAL A 173 7.79 -7.30 4.08
C VAL A 173 8.19 -8.31 3.00
N ASP A 174 7.97 -9.60 3.20
CA ASP A 174 8.29 -10.63 2.22
C ASP A 174 7.38 -10.55 0.97
N LEU A 175 6.07 -10.35 1.15
CA LEU A 175 5.15 -10.16 0.03
C LEU A 175 5.44 -8.88 -0.77
N LEU A 176 5.84 -7.79 -0.09
CA LEU A 176 6.27 -6.54 -0.75
C LEU A 176 7.61 -6.71 -1.47
N ARG A 177 8.55 -7.50 -0.92
CA ARG A 177 9.81 -7.88 -1.56
C ARG A 177 9.54 -8.62 -2.88
N GLU A 178 8.77 -9.70 -2.84
CA GLU A 178 8.40 -10.44 -4.05
C GLU A 178 7.68 -9.54 -5.08
N GLU A 179 6.81 -8.62 -4.64
CA GLU A 179 6.16 -7.68 -5.56
C GLU A 179 7.14 -6.67 -6.18
N ILE A 180 8.09 -6.15 -5.41
CA ILE A 180 9.16 -5.27 -5.90
C ILE A 180 10.00 -6.01 -6.95
N GLU A 181 10.48 -7.22 -6.65
CA GLU A 181 11.29 -8.05 -7.57
C GLU A 181 10.54 -8.32 -8.88
N ARG A 182 9.29 -8.77 -8.80
CA ARG A 182 8.42 -8.98 -9.99
C ARG A 182 8.19 -7.69 -10.78
N ASN A 183 8.09 -6.54 -10.13
CA ASN A 183 7.90 -5.25 -10.79
C ASN A 183 9.19 -4.68 -11.40
N VAL A 184 10.35 -4.92 -10.78
CA VAL A 184 11.68 -4.63 -11.34
C VAL A 184 11.92 -5.46 -12.61
N SER A 185 11.66 -6.77 -12.56
CA SER A 185 11.79 -7.64 -13.74
C SER A 185 10.86 -7.22 -14.89
N ARG A 186 9.60 -6.86 -14.59
CA ARG A 186 8.67 -6.29 -15.58
C ARG A 186 9.19 -4.98 -16.19
N TYR A 187 9.77 -4.09 -15.37
CA TYR A 187 10.35 -2.82 -15.83
C TYR A 187 11.57 -3.04 -16.74
N HIS A 188 12.49 -3.93 -16.36
CA HIS A 188 13.65 -4.30 -17.18
C HIS A 188 13.22 -4.92 -18.52
N LYS A 189 12.26 -5.85 -18.52
CA LYS A 189 11.70 -6.44 -19.74
C LYS A 189 11.02 -5.41 -20.64
N ALA A 190 10.28 -4.46 -20.07
CA ALA A 190 9.65 -3.37 -20.83
C ALA A 190 10.70 -2.42 -21.47
N LEU A 191 11.76 -2.07 -20.75
CA LEU A 191 12.88 -1.30 -21.30
C LEU A 191 13.62 -2.06 -22.41
N ALA A 192 13.89 -3.36 -22.22
CA ALA A 192 14.57 -4.20 -23.20
C ALA A 192 13.78 -4.26 -24.52
N LEU A 193 12.47 -4.49 -24.46
CA LEU A 193 11.59 -4.46 -25.63
C LEU A 193 11.53 -3.08 -26.29
N GLY A 194 11.53 -1.99 -25.51
CA GLY A 194 11.66 -0.62 -26.03
C GLY A 194 13.00 -0.34 -26.72
N HIS A 195 14.05 -1.07 -26.37
CA HIS A 195 15.40 -0.96 -26.92
C HIS A 195 15.78 -2.05 -27.92
N ALA A 196 14.85 -2.93 -28.33
CA ALA A 196 15.09 -4.10 -29.18
C ALA A 196 15.71 -3.84 -30.59
N LYS A 197 15.97 -2.57 -30.95
CA LYS A 197 16.67 -2.16 -32.19
C LYS A 197 17.99 -1.41 -31.95
N ASP A 198 18.32 -1.03 -30.71
CA ASP A 198 19.62 -0.44 -30.33
C ASP A 198 20.39 -1.41 -29.43
N ARG A 199 21.27 -2.21 -30.04
CA ARG A 199 22.14 -3.15 -29.32
C ARG A 199 22.99 -2.46 -28.26
N ASN A 200 23.39 -1.20 -28.47
CA ASN A 200 24.16 -0.45 -27.50
C ASN A 200 23.29 -0.01 -26.30
N ALA A 201 21.99 0.22 -26.49
CA ALA A 201 21.06 0.43 -25.37
C ALA A 201 20.80 -0.84 -24.57
N LEU A 202 20.63 -1.98 -25.25
CA LEU A 202 20.50 -3.28 -24.60
C LEU A 202 21.76 -3.60 -23.77
N GLU A 203 22.96 -3.37 -24.32
CA GLU A 203 24.22 -3.60 -23.59
C GLU A 203 24.39 -2.64 -22.39
N ARG A 204 24.00 -1.36 -22.53
CA ARG A 204 23.96 -0.42 -21.40
C ARG A 204 22.97 -0.84 -20.32
N LEU A 205 21.82 -1.42 -20.70
CA LEU A 205 20.82 -1.93 -19.77
C LEU A 205 21.31 -3.19 -19.05
N PHE A 206 21.84 -4.17 -19.78
CA PHE A 206 22.47 -5.38 -19.23
C PHE A 206 23.56 -5.04 -18.21
N ARG A 207 24.54 -4.20 -18.60
CA ARG A 207 25.62 -3.74 -17.70
C ARG A 207 25.09 -3.05 -16.44
N ARG A 208 23.98 -2.30 -16.55
CA ARG A 208 23.35 -1.61 -15.41
C ARG A 208 22.65 -2.58 -14.44
N ILE A 209 22.02 -3.64 -14.95
CA ILE A 209 21.32 -4.62 -14.11
C ILE A 209 22.36 -5.52 -13.41
N VAL A 210 23.35 -6.05 -14.14
CA VAL A 210 24.46 -6.82 -13.53
C VAL A 210 25.20 -5.99 -12.47
N ALA A 211 25.47 -4.70 -12.73
CA ALA A 211 26.11 -3.83 -11.74
C ALA A 211 25.21 -3.46 -10.55
N PHE A 212 23.88 -3.62 -10.65
CA PHE A 212 22.97 -3.48 -9.52
C PHE A 212 23.00 -4.74 -8.66
N GLU A 213 22.82 -5.93 -9.25
CA GLU A 213 22.87 -7.20 -8.50
C GLU A 213 24.21 -7.42 -7.81
N LEU A 214 25.34 -7.12 -8.47
CA LEU A 214 26.67 -7.20 -7.86
C LEU A 214 26.92 -6.18 -6.72
N THR A 215 25.96 -5.30 -6.40
CA THR A 215 25.98 -4.47 -5.18
C THR A 215 25.09 -4.98 -4.05
N PHE A 216 24.33 -6.06 -4.27
CA PHE A 216 23.45 -6.70 -3.29
C PHE A 216 23.70 -8.20 -3.09
N ALA A 217 24.33 -8.89 -4.06
CA ALA A 217 24.89 -10.23 -3.89
C ALA A 217 25.94 -10.23 -2.76
N GLY A 218 25.85 -11.22 -1.86
CA GLY A 218 26.74 -11.37 -0.71
C GLY A 218 27.98 -12.22 -1.02
N ASP A 219 28.19 -13.27 -0.22
CA ASP A 219 29.08 -14.40 -0.60
C ASP A 219 28.46 -15.27 -1.72
N ASP A 220 27.20 -15.01 -2.08
CA ASP A 220 26.50 -15.64 -3.20
C ASP A 220 27.15 -15.22 -4.53
N GLY A 221 27.89 -16.14 -5.15
CA GLY A 221 28.78 -15.86 -6.28
C GLY A 221 28.12 -15.24 -7.53
N PRO A 222 28.94 -14.71 -8.47
CA PRO A 222 28.46 -13.88 -9.59
C PRO A 222 27.51 -14.59 -10.56
N ASP A 223 27.49 -15.92 -10.57
CA ASP A 223 26.58 -16.72 -11.40
C ASP A 223 25.09 -16.47 -11.03
N SER A 224 24.84 -16.11 -9.76
CA SER A 224 23.50 -15.72 -9.29
C SER A 224 22.92 -14.51 -10.03
N ALA A 225 23.77 -13.58 -10.51
CA ALA A 225 23.34 -12.36 -11.20
C ALA A 225 22.91 -12.60 -12.66
N LEU A 226 23.20 -13.78 -13.23
CA LEU A 226 22.79 -14.15 -14.59
C LEU A 226 21.49 -14.95 -14.64
N ASP A 227 21.13 -15.65 -13.55
CA ASP A 227 19.90 -16.43 -13.44
C ASP A 227 18.62 -15.59 -13.22
N LEU A 228 18.73 -14.25 -13.29
CA LEU A 228 17.61 -13.32 -13.23
C LEU A 228 16.62 -13.51 -14.40
N PRO A 229 15.29 -13.51 -14.17
CA PRO A 229 14.29 -13.72 -15.22
C PRO A 229 14.34 -12.73 -16.40
N GLU A 230 14.92 -11.53 -16.26
CA GLU A 230 15.13 -10.56 -17.34
C GLU A 230 16.39 -10.78 -18.18
N MET A 231 17.38 -11.52 -17.70
CA MET A 231 18.64 -11.74 -18.42
C MET A 231 18.43 -12.60 -19.67
N GLU A 232 17.55 -13.60 -19.58
CA GLU A 232 17.04 -14.38 -20.73
C GLU A 232 16.63 -13.45 -21.87
N LEU A 233 15.64 -12.58 -21.65
CA LEU A 233 15.13 -11.68 -22.69
C LEU A 233 16.21 -10.69 -23.20
N LEU A 234 17.12 -10.22 -22.35
CA LEU A 234 18.20 -9.33 -22.76
C LEU A 234 19.20 -10.04 -23.68
N VAL A 235 19.62 -11.26 -23.32
CA VAL A 235 20.55 -12.07 -24.12
C VAL A 235 19.92 -12.48 -25.45
N GLU A 236 18.67 -12.95 -25.43
CA GLU A 236 17.92 -13.30 -26.65
C GLU A 236 17.76 -12.11 -27.61
N LEU A 237 17.57 -10.89 -27.09
CA LEU A 237 17.52 -9.66 -27.89
C LEU A 237 18.92 -9.16 -28.36
N MET A 238 19.98 -9.45 -27.61
CA MET A 238 21.35 -8.99 -27.91
C MET A 238 22.13 -9.91 -28.86
N TYR A 239 21.78 -11.19 -28.93
CA TYR A 239 22.53 -12.23 -29.64
C TYR A 239 21.65 -13.10 -30.55
N GLY A 240 20.34 -13.21 -30.29
CA GLY A 240 19.37 -13.94 -31.11
C GLY A 240 18.78 -15.18 -30.41
N PRO A 241 17.77 -15.83 -31.01
CA PRO A 241 17.04 -16.94 -30.37
C PRO A 241 17.92 -18.13 -29.96
N GLY A 242 17.78 -18.58 -28.71
CA GLY A 242 18.53 -19.70 -28.12
C GLY A 242 19.93 -19.34 -27.62
N SER A 243 20.29 -18.07 -27.58
CA SER A 243 21.59 -17.60 -27.08
C SER A 243 21.71 -17.70 -25.56
N TYR A 244 20.60 -17.57 -24.81
CA TYR A 244 20.64 -17.64 -23.35
C TYR A 244 21.07 -19.02 -22.84
N GLU A 245 20.42 -20.09 -23.29
CA GLU A 245 20.81 -21.47 -22.95
C GLU A 245 22.24 -21.80 -23.42
N GLY A 246 22.66 -21.25 -24.57
CA GLY A 246 24.02 -21.40 -25.08
C GLY A 246 25.11 -20.70 -24.25
N ILE A 247 24.77 -19.67 -23.48
CA ILE A 247 25.67 -19.01 -22.53
C ILE A 247 25.58 -19.66 -21.15
N ARG A 248 24.37 -20.01 -20.70
CA ARG A 248 24.11 -20.64 -19.40
C ARG A 248 24.74 -22.03 -19.28
N GLY A 249 24.87 -22.76 -20.39
CA GLY A 249 25.59 -24.04 -20.47
C GLY A 249 27.13 -23.93 -20.53
N LEU A 250 27.70 -22.74 -20.34
CA LEU A 250 29.16 -22.48 -20.32
C LEU A 250 29.67 -21.97 -18.97
N LEU A 251 28.80 -21.93 -17.95
CA LEU A 251 29.06 -21.51 -16.57
C LEU A 251 28.97 -22.73 -15.65
#